data_AF-B3EJA3-F1
#
_entry.id   AF-B3EJA3-F1
#
_cell.length_a   1.000
_cell.length_b   1.000
_cell.length_c   1.000
_cell.angle_alpha   90.00
_cell.angle_beta   90.00
_cell.angle_gamma   90.00
#
_symmetry.space_group_name_H-M   'P 1'
#
loop_
_entity.id
_entity.type
_entity.pdbx_description
1 polymer ?
#
loop_
_entity_poly.entity_id
_entity_poly.type
_entity_poly.pdbx_seq_one_letter_code
_entity_poly.pdbx_strand_id
1 'polypeptide(L)'
;MDIIINDRPCRGSVGEKLSKIALESKSHVGYVCAGLGICQTCYVTVLEGGERLSPLSDVERAFLSEKQIAQGARLACQTTVIQEGMIRVLSRPEEVRRMILSNPLSLFSYSVDMGKSAAERFVPGVTNVIDRISKGEMQGQEALDDVLSGMGSALQFSMDAAKESIPFKEQINGMVDFCRKMLPFSDNPAPCSEGQSLERVALTISAGNKGKEPLHVEPAGMSITAEFEPLGSDVAEKLQKAGIQSCSELLERGKNPSGRQALVADLELQSKEVLTLVNYADLCRITGISVKRASLLEAAGVDTVPELAQRNPAHLFDKIKKVNTKKKMLQQLPSKQDVAAWIAEAKKLPRAMTY
;
A
#
# COMPACT_ATOMS: atom_id res chain seq x y z
N MET A 1 39.37 -9.61 5.96
CA MET A 1 38.67 -8.58 5.19
C MET A 1 37.65 -7.89 6.07
N ASP A 2 37.45 -6.59 5.88
CA ASP A 2 36.61 -5.76 6.75
C ASP A 2 35.23 -5.57 6.11
N ILE A 3 34.37 -6.58 6.27
CA ILE A 3 32.96 -6.46 5.86
C ILE A 3 32.16 -5.94 7.04
N ILE A 4 31.40 -4.87 6.81
CA ILE A 4 30.47 -4.31 7.78
C ILE A 4 29.07 -4.38 7.19
N ILE A 5 28.18 -5.11 7.85
CA ILE A 5 26.76 -5.22 7.48
C ILE A 5 25.94 -4.70 8.66
N ASN A 6 25.13 -3.65 8.46
CA ASN A 6 24.35 -3.03 9.54
C ASN A 6 25.21 -2.64 10.76
N ASP A 7 26.34 -1.98 10.51
CA ASP A 7 27.37 -1.61 11.51
C ASP A 7 27.99 -2.78 12.28
N ARG A 8 27.73 -4.03 11.88
CA ARG A 8 28.32 -5.21 12.50
C ARG A 8 29.49 -5.73 11.67
N PRO A 9 30.67 -5.93 12.26
CA PRO A 9 31.77 -6.58 11.58
C PRO A 9 31.38 -8.04 11.30
N CYS A 10 31.53 -8.44 10.03
CA CYS A 10 31.19 -9.76 9.54
C CYS A 10 32.46 -10.44 9.01
N ARG A 11 32.56 -11.76 9.21
CA ARG A 11 33.62 -12.55 8.59
C ARG A 11 33.09 -13.10 7.26
N GLY A 12 33.89 -13.00 6.23
CA GLY A 12 33.65 -13.66 4.96
C GLY A 12 34.97 -13.90 4.23
N SER A 13 34.87 -14.55 3.08
CA SER A 13 35.96 -14.75 2.13
C SER A 13 35.60 -14.31 0.71
N VAL A 14 36.60 -14.07 -0.14
CA VAL A 14 36.38 -13.88 -1.58
C VAL A 14 35.69 -15.12 -2.16
N GLY A 15 34.73 -14.91 -3.06
CA GLY A 15 33.88 -15.95 -3.64
C GLY A 15 32.57 -16.18 -2.87
N GLU A 16 32.41 -15.60 -1.68
CA GLU A 16 31.18 -15.74 -0.91
C GLU A 16 30.13 -14.69 -1.27
N LYS A 17 28.85 -15.10 -1.18
CA LYS A 17 27.71 -14.21 -1.36
C LYS A 17 27.48 -13.36 -0.12
N LEU A 18 27.10 -12.09 -0.30
CA LEU A 18 26.81 -11.19 0.82
C LEU A 18 25.69 -11.71 1.73
N SER A 19 24.67 -12.37 1.18
CA SER A 19 23.61 -12.97 1.99
C SER A 19 24.10 -14.09 2.90
N LYS A 20 25.08 -14.88 2.44
CA LYS A 20 25.68 -15.97 3.22
C LYS A 20 26.47 -15.38 4.40
N ILE A 21 27.32 -14.40 4.11
CA ILE A 21 28.10 -13.67 5.12
C ILE A 21 27.19 -13.03 6.17
N ALA A 22 26.09 -12.39 5.73
CA ALA A 22 25.11 -11.78 6.62
C ALA A 22 24.39 -12.81 7.51
N LEU A 23 24.04 -13.97 6.96
CA LEU A 23 23.37 -15.05 7.70
C LEU A 23 24.29 -15.62 8.79
N GLU A 24 25.53 -15.97 8.43
CA GLU A 24 26.52 -16.54 9.36
C GLU A 24 26.92 -15.55 10.46
N SER A 25 27.03 -14.27 10.12
CA SER A 25 27.37 -13.20 11.06
C SER A 25 26.16 -12.67 11.84
N LYS A 26 24.95 -13.20 11.60
CA LYS A 26 23.67 -12.76 12.20
C LYS A 26 23.39 -11.26 11.99
N SER A 27 23.83 -10.73 10.87
CA SER A 27 23.66 -9.34 10.47
C SER A 27 22.41 -9.19 9.60
N HIS A 28 21.24 -9.47 10.18
CA HIS A 28 19.87 -9.14 9.75
C HIS A 28 19.70 -8.59 8.31
N VAL A 29 19.84 -9.49 7.32
CA VAL A 29 19.48 -9.27 5.91
C VAL A 29 18.44 -10.32 5.54
N GLY A 30 17.40 -9.96 4.79
CA GLY A 30 16.32 -10.88 4.44
C GLY A 30 16.81 -12.03 3.54
N TYR A 31 16.21 -13.21 3.73
CA TYR A 31 16.60 -14.44 3.03
C TYR A 31 15.38 -15.33 2.71
N VAL A 32 14.26 -14.71 2.30
CA VAL A 32 12.98 -15.44 2.17
C VAL A 32 13.01 -16.50 1.07
N CYS A 33 13.63 -16.21 -0.07
CA CYS A 33 13.68 -17.14 -1.20
C CYS A 33 14.91 -18.06 -1.21
N ALA A 34 15.56 -18.25 -0.07
CA ALA A 34 16.81 -19.03 0.03
C ALA A 34 17.93 -18.59 -0.95
N GLY A 35 17.88 -17.35 -1.44
CA GLY A 35 18.86 -16.82 -2.39
C GLY A 35 18.69 -17.27 -3.84
N LEU A 36 17.51 -17.79 -4.20
CA LEU A 36 17.13 -18.13 -5.58
C LEU A 36 16.95 -16.90 -6.48
N GLY A 37 16.90 -15.69 -5.91
CA GLY A 37 16.80 -14.45 -6.67
C GLY A 37 15.41 -14.25 -7.31
N ILE A 38 14.35 -14.68 -6.61
CA ILE A 38 12.96 -14.52 -7.04
C ILE A 38 12.22 -13.43 -6.24
N CYS A 39 12.88 -12.81 -5.25
CA CYS A 39 12.32 -11.75 -4.43
C CYS A 39 13.38 -10.69 -4.08
N GLN A 40 12.96 -9.57 -3.49
CA GLN A 40 13.82 -8.44 -3.11
C GLN A 40 14.10 -8.36 -1.59
N THR A 41 13.84 -9.41 -0.83
CA THR A 41 13.97 -9.37 0.65
C THR A 41 15.43 -9.21 1.13
N CYS A 42 16.38 -9.67 0.32
CA CYS A 42 17.82 -9.53 0.55
C CYS A 42 18.40 -8.19 0.05
N TYR A 43 17.55 -7.20 -0.23
CA TYR A 43 17.99 -5.89 -0.69
C TYR A 43 18.92 -5.23 0.32
N VAL A 44 20.05 -4.75 -0.18
CA VAL A 44 21.03 -3.97 0.57
C VAL A 44 21.48 -2.78 -0.27
N THR A 45 21.87 -1.70 0.39
CA THR A 45 22.57 -0.58 -0.23
C THR A 45 24.05 -0.64 0.11
N VAL A 46 24.89 -0.60 -0.92
CA VAL A 46 26.34 -0.55 -0.77
C VAL A 46 26.75 0.88 -0.49
N LEU A 47 27.33 1.11 0.68
CA LEU A 47 27.83 2.42 1.10
C LEU A 47 29.28 2.61 0.68
N GLU A 48 30.10 1.56 0.80
CA GLU A 48 31.52 1.57 0.45
C GLU A 48 31.96 0.20 -0.09
N GLY A 49 32.96 0.20 -0.99
CA GLY A 49 33.56 -1.01 -1.52
C GLY A 49 32.78 -1.73 -2.62
N GLY A 50 31.95 -1.00 -3.38
CA GLY A 50 31.18 -1.56 -4.49
C GLY A 50 32.05 -2.16 -5.61
N GLU A 51 33.25 -1.64 -5.82
CA GLU A 51 34.27 -2.13 -6.75
C GLU A 51 34.80 -3.52 -6.39
N ARG A 52 34.62 -3.95 -5.14
CA ARG A 52 35.04 -5.27 -4.63
C ARG A 52 33.96 -6.34 -4.76
N LEU A 53 32.82 -5.99 -5.35
CA LEU A 53 31.66 -6.85 -5.54
C LEU A 53 31.53 -7.26 -7.01
N SER A 54 30.93 -8.42 -7.24
CA SER A 54 30.62 -8.90 -8.58
C SER A 54 29.82 -7.86 -9.37
N PRO A 55 29.95 -7.84 -10.71
CA PRO A 55 29.08 -7.01 -11.54
C PRO A 55 27.60 -7.36 -11.29
N LEU A 56 26.71 -6.44 -11.62
CA LEU A 56 25.28 -6.68 -11.53
C LEU A 56 24.90 -7.93 -12.34
N SER A 57 24.14 -8.82 -11.73
CA SER A 57 23.59 -9.98 -12.45
C SER A 57 22.34 -9.61 -13.25
N ASP A 58 21.92 -10.51 -14.16
CA ASP A 58 20.65 -10.34 -14.89
C ASP A 58 19.45 -10.33 -13.93
N VAL A 59 19.53 -11.13 -12.86
CA VAL A 59 18.52 -11.14 -11.79
C VAL A 59 18.46 -9.78 -11.10
N GLU A 60 19.61 -9.19 -10.75
CA GLU A 60 19.64 -7.86 -10.13
C GLU A 60 19.05 -6.79 -11.05
N ARG A 61 19.39 -6.82 -12.34
CA ARG A 61 18.79 -5.91 -13.35
C ARG A 61 17.29 -6.11 -13.50
N ALA A 62 16.80 -7.34 -13.39
CA ALA A 62 15.37 -7.63 -13.49
C ALA A 62 14.57 -7.09 -12.30
N PHE A 63 15.17 -7.07 -11.11
CA PHE A 63 14.48 -6.71 -9.86
C PHE A 63 14.81 -5.32 -9.32
N LEU A 64 15.88 -4.64 -9.72
CA LEU A 64 16.28 -3.34 -9.16
C LEU A 64 16.14 -2.23 -10.19
N SER A 65 15.36 -1.17 -9.92
CA SER A 65 15.21 -0.02 -10.84
C SER A 65 16.55 0.67 -11.13
N GLU A 66 16.67 1.35 -12.27
CA GLU A 66 17.90 2.11 -12.59
C GLU A 66 18.23 3.14 -11.51
N LYS A 67 17.20 3.75 -10.93
CA LYS A 67 17.34 4.67 -9.78
C LYS A 67 17.92 3.94 -8.56
N GLN A 68 17.43 2.75 -8.23
CA GLN A 68 17.94 1.96 -7.11
C GLN A 68 19.39 1.55 -7.35
N ILE A 69 19.71 1.07 -8.56
CA ILE A 69 21.08 0.68 -8.94
C ILE A 69 22.03 1.87 -8.79
N ALA A 70 21.64 3.05 -9.29
CA ALA A 70 22.42 4.28 -9.15
C ALA A 70 22.64 4.70 -7.68
N GLN A 71 21.75 4.31 -6.77
CA GLN A 71 21.86 4.53 -5.34
C GLN A 71 22.69 3.45 -4.61
N GLY A 72 23.29 2.51 -5.34
CA GLY A 72 24.10 1.44 -4.76
C GLY A 72 23.29 0.21 -4.32
N ALA A 73 22.05 0.08 -4.78
CA ALA A 73 21.23 -1.09 -4.47
C ALA A 73 21.80 -2.38 -5.06
N ARG A 74 21.80 -3.44 -4.26
CA ARG A 74 22.18 -4.79 -4.63
C ARG A 74 21.23 -5.81 -4.03
N LEU A 75 21.14 -6.98 -4.66
CA LEU A 75 20.54 -8.15 -4.03
C LEU A 75 21.66 -8.96 -3.39
N ALA A 76 21.71 -8.99 -2.06
CA ALA A 76 22.81 -9.64 -1.33
C ALA A 76 22.95 -11.13 -1.69
N CYS A 77 21.88 -11.80 -2.11
CA CYS A 77 21.92 -13.20 -2.53
C CYS A 77 22.46 -13.45 -3.95
N GLN A 78 22.59 -12.40 -4.76
CA GLN A 78 23.17 -12.46 -6.10
C GLN A 78 24.53 -11.75 -6.18
N THR A 79 24.93 -11.07 -5.11
CA THR A 79 26.18 -10.32 -5.03
C THR A 79 27.27 -11.17 -4.38
N THR A 80 28.39 -11.34 -5.07
CA THR A 80 29.56 -12.08 -4.61
C THR A 80 30.73 -11.15 -4.33
N VAL A 81 31.48 -11.39 -3.25
CA VAL A 81 32.73 -10.67 -2.98
C VAL A 81 33.81 -11.17 -3.94
N ILE A 82 34.39 -10.28 -4.75
CA ILE A 82 35.41 -10.66 -5.75
C ILE A 82 36.82 -10.21 -5.39
N GLN A 83 36.96 -9.26 -4.46
CA GLN A 83 38.25 -8.73 -4.05
C GLN A 83 38.27 -8.44 -2.54
N GLU A 84 39.44 -8.59 -1.93
CA GLU A 84 39.65 -8.22 -0.53
C GLU A 84 39.60 -6.71 -0.31
N GLY A 85 39.16 -6.31 0.88
CA GLY A 85 39.19 -4.94 1.38
C GLY A 85 37.95 -4.59 2.19
N MET A 86 37.75 -3.30 2.41
CA MET A 86 36.60 -2.80 3.16
C MET A 86 35.34 -2.82 2.28
N ILE A 87 34.26 -3.39 2.80
CA ILE A 87 32.92 -3.37 2.20
C ILE A 87 31.93 -2.97 3.29
N ARG A 88 31.16 -1.91 3.05
CA ARG A 88 30.11 -1.47 3.98
C ARG A 88 28.77 -1.53 3.28
N VAL A 89 27.85 -2.30 3.85
CA VAL A 89 26.49 -2.44 3.31
C VAL A 89 25.46 -2.24 4.41
N LEU A 90 24.31 -1.73 4.00
CA LEU A 90 23.19 -1.48 4.88
C LEU A 90 21.96 -2.24 4.35
N SER A 91 21.28 -2.96 5.22
CA SER A 91 20.04 -3.63 4.87
C SER A 91 18.88 -2.63 4.86
N ARG A 92 17.89 -2.89 4.02
CA ARG A 92 16.67 -2.08 3.95
C ARG A 92 15.98 -1.88 5.31
N PRO A 93 15.80 -2.92 6.17
CA PRO A 93 15.27 -2.71 7.52
C PRO A 93 16.09 -1.72 8.36
N GLU A 94 17.41 -1.75 8.26
CA GLU A 94 18.28 -0.85 9.02
C GLU A 94 18.24 0.58 8.46
N GLU A 95 18.17 0.75 7.14
CA GLU A 95 17.89 2.06 6.50
C GLU A 95 16.61 2.68 7.04
N VAL A 96 15.52 1.92 7.04
CA VAL A 96 14.20 2.37 7.51
C VAL A 96 14.25 2.70 9.01
N ARG A 97 14.90 1.84 9.82
CA ARG A 97 15.12 2.10 11.26
C ARG A 97 15.82 3.44 11.48
N ARG A 98 16.89 3.73 10.73
CA ARG A 98 17.63 4.99 10.84
C ARG A 98 16.80 6.18 10.37
N MET A 99 16.00 6.04 9.32
CA MET A 99 15.09 7.09 8.86
C MET A 99 14.03 7.42 9.92
N ILE A 100 13.41 6.40 10.54
CA ILE A 100 12.46 6.61 11.65
C ILE A 100 13.09 7.44 12.76
N LEU A 101 14.34 7.14 13.13
CA LEU A 101 15.03 7.80 14.24
C LEU A 101 15.55 9.20 13.91
N SER A 102 15.90 9.49 12.66
CA SER A 102 16.52 10.76 12.25
C SER A 102 15.52 11.76 11.66
N ASN A 103 14.64 11.30 10.77
CA ASN A 103 13.62 12.13 10.13
C ASN A 103 12.43 11.25 9.71
N PRO A 104 11.43 11.03 10.58
CA PRO A 104 10.30 10.15 10.27
C PRO A 104 9.49 10.61 9.05
N LEU A 105 9.54 11.88 8.66
CA LEU A 105 8.86 12.38 7.46
C LEU A 105 9.48 11.84 6.16
N SER A 106 10.78 11.47 6.17
CA SER A 106 11.43 10.90 4.98
C SER A 106 10.89 9.51 4.62
N LEU A 107 10.20 8.85 5.56
CA LEU A 107 9.55 7.55 5.33
C LEU A 107 8.43 7.64 4.29
N PHE A 108 7.72 8.77 4.20
CA PHE A 108 6.67 8.95 3.21
C PHE A 108 7.26 8.99 1.80
N SER A 109 8.28 9.82 1.58
CA SER A 109 8.99 9.86 0.30
C SER A 109 9.64 8.52 -0.04
N TYR A 110 10.24 7.87 0.95
CA TYR A 110 10.86 6.56 0.81
C TYR A 110 9.82 5.51 0.35
N SER A 111 8.65 5.47 1.00
CA SER A 111 7.59 4.50 0.69
C SER A 111 7.05 4.68 -0.73
N VAL A 112 6.85 5.93 -1.16
CA VAL A 112 6.43 6.23 -2.54
C VAL A 112 7.50 5.81 -3.55
N ASP A 113 8.77 6.12 -3.29
CA ASP A 113 9.89 5.75 -4.16
C ASP A 113 10.05 4.22 -4.29
N MET A 114 9.88 3.50 -3.19
CA MET A 114 9.91 2.04 -3.18
C MET A 114 8.71 1.45 -3.92
N GLY A 115 7.50 1.96 -3.70
CA GLY A 115 6.31 1.51 -4.43
C GLY A 115 6.43 1.70 -5.93
N LYS A 116 6.96 2.86 -6.36
CA LYS A 116 7.22 3.13 -7.79
C LYS A 116 8.26 2.16 -8.37
N SER A 117 9.37 1.95 -7.66
CA SER A 117 10.44 1.06 -8.12
C SER A 117 9.99 -0.41 -8.20
N ALA A 118 9.17 -0.85 -7.24
CA ALA A 118 8.59 -2.19 -7.23
C ALA A 118 7.62 -2.40 -8.41
N ALA A 119 6.75 -1.43 -8.67
CA ALA A 119 5.81 -1.49 -9.81
C ALA A 119 6.56 -1.52 -11.16
N GLU A 120 7.62 -0.71 -11.31
CA GLU A 120 8.47 -0.67 -12.50
C GLU A 120 9.16 -2.03 -12.78
N ARG A 121 9.60 -2.72 -11.73
CA ARG A 121 10.33 -4.00 -11.85
C ARG A 121 9.47 -5.24 -11.72
N PHE A 122 8.16 -5.11 -11.53
CA PHE A 122 7.26 -6.26 -11.40
C PHE A 122 7.26 -7.13 -12.66
N VAL A 123 6.94 -6.56 -13.82
CA VAL A 123 6.88 -7.32 -15.09
C VAL A 123 8.25 -7.89 -15.47
N PRO A 124 9.35 -7.11 -15.46
CA PRO A 124 10.68 -7.67 -15.73
C PRO A 124 11.11 -8.77 -14.76
N GLY A 125 10.82 -8.61 -13.46
CA GLY A 125 11.13 -9.61 -12.45
C GLY A 125 10.37 -10.92 -12.68
N VAL A 126 9.06 -10.86 -12.92
CA VAL A 126 8.24 -12.06 -13.21
C VAL A 126 8.71 -12.74 -14.49
N THR A 127 8.95 -11.98 -15.57
CA THR A 127 9.44 -12.54 -16.83
C THR A 127 10.80 -13.21 -16.66
N ASN A 128 11.73 -12.61 -15.90
CA ASN A 128 13.03 -13.20 -15.62
C ASN A 128 12.89 -14.52 -14.84
N VAL A 129 11.99 -14.60 -13.86
CA VAL A 129 11.74 -15.86 -13.12
C VAL A 129 11.18 -16.93 -14.05
N ILE A 130 10.20 -16.61 -14.89
CA ILE A 130 9.61 -17.55 -15.86
C ILE A 130 10.68 -18.07 -16.84
N ASP A 131 11.51 -17.18 -17.37
CA ASP A 131 12.59 -17.53 -18.30
C ASP A 131 13.64 -18.45 -17.66
N ARG A 132 13.99 -18.21 -16.39
CA ARG A 132 14.91 -19.09 -15.64
C ARG A 132 14.31 -20.45 -15.33
N ILE A 133 13.01 -20.50 -15.06
CA ILE A 133 12.27 -21.76 -14.88
C ILE A 133 12.26 -22.54 -16.20
N SER A 134 11.93 -21.90 -17.32
CA SER A 134 11.89 -22.57 -18.63
C SER A 134 13.25 -23.09 -19.08
N LYS A 135 14.34 -22.42 -18.69
CA LYS A 135 15.73 -22.83 -18.94
C LYS A 135 16.25 -23.91 -17.97
N GLY A 136 15.47 -24.30 -16.96
CA GLY A 136 15.87 -25.31 -15.98
C GLY A 136 16.99 -24.85 -15.04
N GLU A 137 17.19 -23.54 -14.89
CA GLU A 137 18.21 -22.95 -13.99
C GLU A 137 17.79 -22.98 -12.52
N MET A 138 16.55 -23.38 -12.25
CA MET A 138 15.94 -23.53 -10.94
C MET A 138 15.81 -25.03 -10.62
N GLN A 139 16.92 -25.71 -10.33
CA GLN A 139 16.90 -27.13 -9.95
C GLN A 139 16.75 -27.29 -8.43
N GLY A 140 15.71 -28.03 -8.05
CA GLY A 140 15.39 -28.45 -6.69
C GLY A 140 13.90 -28.73 -6.59
N GLN A 141 13.42 -29.84 -7.14
CA GLN A 141 11.99 -30.19 -7.16
C GLN A 141 11.35 -30.16 -5.75
N GLU A 142 12.10 -30.48 -4.69
CA GLU A 142 11.61 -30.40 -3.30
C GLU A 142 11.50 -28.94 -2.79
N ALA A 143 12.47 -28.08 -3.12
CA ALA A 143 12.43 -26.66 -2.72
C ALA A 143 11.46 -25.83 -3.57
N LEU A 144 11.23 -26.24 -4.83
CA LEU A 144 10.22 -25.64 -5.70
C LEU A 144 8.82 -25.99 -5.22
N ASP A 145 8.54 -27.21 -4.76
CA ASP A 145 7.23 -27.57 -4.21
C ASP A 145 6.95 -26.88 -2.86
N ASP A 146 7.94 -26.71 -1.98
CA ASP A 146 7.79 -25.96 -0.73
C ASP A 146 7.66 -24.44 -0.97
N VAL A 147 8.38 -23.90 -1.95
CA VAL A 147 8.25 -22.51 -2.35
C VAL A 147 6.97 -22.29 -3.17
N LEU A 148 6.50 -23.24 -3.99
CA LEU A 148 5.25 -23.16 -4.75
C LEU A 148 4.02 -23.43 -3.90
N SER A 149 4.11 -24.26 -2.87
CA SER A 149 3.04 -24.44 -1.88
C SER A 149 2.99 -23.28 -0.89
N GLY A 150 4.15 -22.76 -0.48
CA GLY A 150 4.28 -21.55 0.33
C GLY A 150 3.89 -20.28 -0.44
N MET A 151 4.31 -20.16 -1.71
CA MET A 151 3.87 -19.10 -2.63
C MET A 151 2.45 -19.35 -3.09
N GLY A 152 1.96 -20.58 -3.21
CA GLY A 152 0.56 -20.88 -3.50
C GLY A 152 -0.32 -20.39 -2.38
N SER A 153 0.07 -20.64 -1.13
CA SER A 153 -0.60 -20.15 0.07
C SER A 153 -0.44 -18.63 0.22
N ALA A 154 0.73 -18.06 -0.09
CA ALA A 154 0.96 -16.61 -0.02
C ALA A 154 0.33 -15.87 -1.20
N LEU A 155 0.18 -16.48 -2.37
CA LEU A 155 -0.49 -15.95 -3.56
C LEU A 155 -1.99 -16.12 -3.39
N GLN A 156 -2.47 -17.20 -2.79
CA GLN A 156 -3.86 -17.37 -2.38
C GLN A 156 -4.22 -16.34 -1.30
N PHE A 157 -3.37 -16.18 -0.28
CA PHE A 157 -3.53 -15.15 0.75
C PHE A 157 -3.39 -13.74 0.16
N SER A 158 -2.48 -13.53 -0.80
CA SER A 158 -2.34 -12.25 -1.50
C SER A 158 -3.47 -12.02 -2.50
N MET A 159 -4.09 -13.06 -3.06
CA MET A 159 -5.24 -12.99 -3.95
C MET A 159 -6.51 -12.75 -3.16
N ASP A 160 -6.67 -13.40 -2.01
CA ASP A 160 -7.80 -13.22 -1.10
C ASP A 160 -7.66 -11.87 -0.39
N ALA A 161 -6.47 -11.49 0.07
CA ALA A 161 -6.18 -10.13 0.52
C ALA A 161 -6.29 -9.10 -0.61
N ALA A 162 -5.88 -9.38 -1.86
CA ALA A 162 -6.03 -8.44 -2.98
C ALA A 162 -7.50 -8.29 -3.42
N LYS A 163 -8.29 -9.36 -3.36
CA LYS A 163 -9.75 -9.32 -3.55
C LYS A 163 -10.43 -8.50 -2.45
N GLU A 164 -9.87 -8.51 -1.24
CA GLU A 164 -10.39 -7.74 -0.09
C GLU A 164 -9.82 -6.32 0.03
N SER A 165 -8.65 -5.99 -0.57
CA SER A 165 -7.94 -4.72 -0.34
C SER A 165 -7.67 -3.84 -1.58
N ILE A 166 -7.77 -4.34 -2.83
CA ILE A 166 -7.41 -3.58 -4.05
C ILE A 166 -8.66 -3.19 -4.89
N PRO A 167 -8.80 -1.94 -5.38
CA PRO A 167 -10.06 -1.40 -5.92
C PRO A 167 -10.37 -1.73 -7.40
N PHE A 168 -9.73 -2.72 -8.02
CA PHE A 168 -9.87 -3.01 -9.46
C PHE A 168 -10.08 -4.51 -9.76
N LYS A 169 -11.19 -5.07 -9.26
CA LYS A 169 -11.56 -6.50 -9.39
C LYS A 169 -11.54 -7.04 -10.83
N GLU A 170 -11.95 -6.25 -11.82
CA GLU A 170 -12.08 -6.74 -13.21
C GLU A 170 -10.76 -6.93 -13.96
N GLN A 171 -9.77 -6.04 -13.78
CA GLN A 171 -8.43 -6.21 -14.35
C GLN A 171 -7.64 -7.31 -13.63
N ILE A 172 -7.91 -7.52 -12.34
CA ILE A 172 -7.29 -8.58 -11.55
C ILE A 172 -7.83 -9.93 -11.98
N ASN A 173 -9.13 -10.10 -12.25
CA ASN A 173 -9.66 -11.37 -12.75
C ASN A 173 -9.02 -11.77 -14.08
N GLY A 174 -8.83 -10.83 -15.02
CA GLY A 174 -8.11 -11.11 -16.27
C GLY A 174 -6.64 -11.49 -16.06
N MET A 175 -5.97 -10.89 -15.07
CA MET A 175 -4.58 -11.21 -14.71
C MET A 175 -4.46 -12.52 -13.91
N VAL A 176 -5.42 -12.81 -13.03
CA VAL A 176 -5.55 -14.05 -12.25
C VAL A 176 -5.88 -15.21 -13.16
N ASP A 177 -6.80 -15.05 -14.11
CA ASP A 177 -7.14 -16.05 -15.12
C ASP A 177 -6.00 -16.29 -16.11
N PHE A 178 -5.26 -15.24 -16.47
CA PHE A 178 -4.03 -15.36 -17.25
C PHE A 178 -2.95 -16.14 -16.49
N CYS A 179 -2.74 -15.83 -15.21
CA CYS A 179 -1.83 -16.59 -14.34
C CYS A 179 -2.28 -18.05 -14.15
N ARG A 180 -3.58 -18.30 -14.01
CA ARG A 180 -4.16 -19.66 -13.88
C ARG A 180 -4.00 -20.48 -15.16
N LYS A 181 -4.07 -19.84 -16.35
CA LYS A 181 -3.82 -20.48 -17.66
C LYS A 181 -2.34 -20.73 -17.98
N MET A 182 -1.43 -19.98 -17.36
CA MET A 182 0.03 -20.07 -17.58
C MET A 182 0.75 -21.00 -16.61
N LEU A 183 0.08 -21.47 -15.54
CA LEU A 183 0.66 -22.39 -14.55
C LEU A 183 0.22 -23.84 -14.84
N PRO A 184 1.15 -24.82 -14.93
CA PRO A 184 0.88 -26.14 -15.50
C PRO A 184 0.10 -27.13 -14.61
N PHE A 185 -0.38 -26.73 -13.42
CA PHE A 185 -1.12 -27.62 -12.54
C PHE A 185 -2.29 -26.87 -11.88
N SER A 186 -3.46 -26.97 -12.51
CA SER A 186 -4.73 -26.56 -11.95
C SER A 186 -5.70 -27.73 -12.04
N ASP A 187 -5.49 -28.73 -11.18
CA ASP A 187 -6.58 -29.58 -10.72
C ASP A 187 -6.55 -29.65 -9.20
N ASN A 188 -7.70 -29.31 -8.64
CA ASN A 188 -7.98 -29.12 -7.21
C ASN A 188 -7.94 -30.46 -6.46
N PRO A 189 -7.59 -30.47 -5.15
CA PRO A 189 -8.42 -31.25 -4.23
C PRO A 189 -8.86 -30.50 -2.96
N ALA A 190 -9.94 -31.06 -2.41
CA ALA A 190 -10.93 -30.58 -1.45
C ALA A 190 -10.43 -30.05 -0.07
N PRO A 191 -11.27 -29.28 0.65
CA PRO A 191 -10.92 -28.73 1.96
C PRO A 191 -11.04 -29.79 3.07
N CYS A 192 -10.19 -29.71 4.09
CA CYS A 192 -10.35 -30.48 5.32
C CYS A 192 -10.13 -29.64 6.60
N SER A 193 -11.21 -29.65 7.39
CA SER A 193 -11.35 -29.67 8.85
C SER A 193 -11.00 -28.48 9.74
N GLU A 194 -12.03 -28.14 10.51
CA GLU A 194 -12.19 -27.20 11.62
C GLU A 194 -11.29 -27.46 12.85
N GLY A 195 -11.14 -26.42 13.67
CA GLY A 195 -10.71 -26.48 15.08
C GLY A 195 -9.80 -25.29 15.43
N GLN A 196 -10.00 -24.47 16.46
CA GLN A 196 -10.90 -24.46 17.61
C GLN A 196 -11.08 -23.00 18.08
N SER A 197 -12.21 -22.73 18.73
CA SER A 197 -12.57 -21.46 19.37
C SER A 197 -11.73 -21.20 20.63
N LEU A 198 -11.13 -20.01 20.73
CA LEU A 198 -10.57 -19.50 21.98
C LEU A 198 -11.45 -18.36 22.51
N GLU A 199 -12.15 -18.67 23.60
CA GLU A 199 -12.94 -17.77 24.42
C GLU A 199 -12.07 -16.63 24.96
N ARG A 200 -12.48 -15.37 24.74
CA ARG A 200 -11.89 -14.21 25.41
C ARG A 200 -12.89 -13.65 26.42
N VAL A 201 -12.53 -13.82 27.68
CA VAL A 201 -13.17 -13.30 28.89
C VAL A 201 -13.36 -11.79 28.79
N ALA A 202 -14.60 -11.33 28.93
CA ALA A 202 -14.96 -9.92 29.01
C ALA A 202 -14.66 -9.38 30.42
N LEU A 203 -13.79 -8.37 30.51
CA LEU A 203 -13.63 -7.56 31.72
C LEU A 203 -14.47 -6.29 31.59
N THR A 204 -15.58 -6.25 32.31
CA THR A 204 -16.45 -5.08 32.47
C THR A 204 -15.83 -4.10 33.47
N ILE A 205 -15.59 -2.85 33.04
CA ILE A 205 -15.43 -1.73 33.96
C ILE A 205 -16.50 -0.70 33.62
N SER A 206 -17.40 -0.49 34.58
CA SER A 206 -18.45 0.51 34.57
C SER A 206 -17.94 1.79 35.24
N ALA A 207 -18.06 2.94 34.59
CA ALA A 207 -18.09 4.24 35.23
C ALA A 207 -18.80 5.23 34.31
N GLY A 208 -19.91 5.77 34.79
CA GLY A 208 -20.83 6.58 34.00
C GLY A 208 -20.75 8.09 34.19
N ASN A 209 -21.67 8.71 33.46
CA ASN A 209 -22.45 9.90 33.75
C ASN A 209 -22.10 11.22 33.03
N LYS A 210 -22.93 11.49 32.01
CA LYS A 210 -23.65 12.74 31.65
C LYS A 210 -22.95 14.11 31.73
N GLY A 211 -23.06 14.84 30.61
CA GLY A 211 -23.47 16.25 30.66
C GLY A 211 -23.15 17.14 29.45
N LYS A 212 -24.21 17.49 28.71
CA LYS A 212 -24.51 18.79 28.05
C LYS A 212 -24.00 19.09 26.63
N GLU A 213 -24.93 18.98 25.68
CA GLU A 213 -25.22 19.92 24.57
C GLU A 213 -25.32 21.39 25.04
N PRO A 214 -25.11 22.42 24.18
CA PRO A 214 -25.91 22.69 22.96
C PRO A 214 -25.06 23.32 21.80
N LEU A 215 -25.51 23.83 20.64
CA LEU A 215 -26.80 24.23 20.08
C LEU A 215 -26.64 24.32 18.52
N HIS A 216 -27.73 24.04 17.80
CA HIS A 216 -27.95 24.12 16.35
C HIS A 216 -27.66 25.49 15.68
N VAL A 217 -27.29 25.46 14.39
CA VAL A 217 -27.77 26.43 13.38
C VAL A 217 -28.00 25.70 12.04
N GLU A 218 -29.27 25.62 11.61
CA GLU A 218 -29.71 25.25 10.24
C GLU A 218 -29.44 26.40 9.25
N PRO A 219 -29.30 26.10 7.95
CA PRO A 219 -30.40 26.55 7.09
C PRO A 219 -30.83 25.55 6.00
N ALA A 220 -32.14 25.35 5.96
CA ALA A 220 -33.01 25.46 4.79
C ALA A 220 -32.78 24.50 3.61
N GLY A 221 -33.53 23.40 3.64
CA GLY A 221 -34.43 23.03 2.55
C GLY A 221 -33.77 22.60 1.24
N MET A 222 -33.14 21.43 1.24
CA MET A 222 -32.91 20.68 0.00
C MET A 222 -33.18 19.19 0.23
N SER A 223 -33.93 18.62 -0.70
CA SER A 223 -34.50 17.27 -0.67
C SER A 223 -33.46 16.17 -0.37
N ILE A 224 -33.91 15.18 0.40
CA ILE A 224 -33.21 14.14 1.19
C ILE A 224 -32.38 13.12 0.35
N THR A 225 -32.10 13.42 -0.92
CA THR A 225 -31.48 12.48 -1.86
C THR A 225 -30.47 13.10 -2.85
N ALA A 226 -30.37 14.43 -2.92
CA ALA A 226 -29.55 15.08 -3.96
C ALA A 226 -28.03 15.05 -3.69
N GLU A 227 -27.62 14.95 -2.41
CA GLU A 227 -26.20 14.96 -2.05
C GLU A 227 -25.46 13.69 -2.50
N PHE A 228 -26.12 12.54 -2.39
CA PHE A 228 -25.53 11.22 -2.62
C PHE A 228 -25.92 10.56 -3.95
N GLU A 229 -26.92 11.08 -4.67
CA GLU A 229 -27.23 10.72 -6.06
C GLU A 229 -25.98 10.52 -6.97
N PRO A 230 -24.93 11.38 -6.90
CA PRO A 230 -23.70 11.16 -7.67
C PRO A 230 -22.89 9.90 -7.37
N LEU A 231 -23.18 9.18 -6.30
CA LEU A 231 -22.53 7.93 -5.94
C LEU A 231 -23.20 6.69 -6.56
N GLY A 232 -24.35 6.88 -7.22
CA GLY A 232 -25.18 5.82 -7.76
C GLY A 232 -26.42 5.55 -6.92
N SER A 233 -27.49 5.09 -7.57
CA SER A 233 -28.80 4.78 -6.95
C SER A 233 -28.66 3.82 -5.78
N ASP A 234 -27.83 2.79 -5.93
CA ASP A 234 -27.74 1.68 -4.98
C ASP A 234 -27.15 2.13 -3.64
N VAL A 235 -26.14 2.99 -3.67
CA VAL A 235 -25.50 3.53 -2.46
C VAL A 235 -26.40 4.55 -1.78
N ALA A 236 -27.05 5.43 -2.57
CA ALA A 236 -27.98 6.41 -2.03
C ALA A 236 -29.18 5.74 -1.33
N GLU A 237 -29.74 4.68 -1.92
CA GLU A 237 -30.81 3.89 -1.32
C GLU A 237 -30.39 3.19 -0.02
N LYS A 238 -29.19 2.61 0.01
CA LYS A 238 -28.64 1.96 1.21
C LYS A 238 -28.44 2.96 2.35
N LEU A 239 -27.86 4.12 2.06
CA LEU A 239 -27.71 5.21 3.04
C LEU A 239 -29.06 5.69 3.56
N GLN A 240 -30.05 5.84 2.66
CA GLN A 240 -31.40 6.23 3.05
C GLN A 240 -32.09 5.19 3.94
N LYS A 241 -31.96 3.89 3.63
CA LYS A 241 -32.49 2.79 4.45
C LYS A 241 -31.85 2.73 5.83
N ALA A 242 -30.55 3.03 5.94
CA ALA A 242 -29.85 3.15 7.22
C ALA A 242 -30.14 4.48 7.95
N GLY A 243 -31.04 5.32 7.42
CA GLY A 243 -31.38 6.61 8.00
C GLY A 243 -30.20 7.57 8.07
N ILE A 244 -29.31 7.54 7.07
CA ILE A 244 -28.23 8.51 6.88
C ILE A 244 -28.67 9.48 5.81
N GLN A 245 -28.96 10.73 6.20
CA GLN A 245 -29.56 11.72 5.29
C GLN A 245 -28.58 12.82 4.86
N SER A 246 -27.41 12.92 5.49
CA SER A 246 -26.43 13.97 5.21
C SER A 246 -24.99 13.49 5.33
N CYS A 247 -24.07 14.23 4.72
CA CYS A 247 -22.63 13.97 4.87
C CYS A 247 -22.18 14.10 6.34
N SER A 248 -22.74 15.04 7.10
CA SER A 248 -22.38 15.20 8.52
C SER A 248 -22.78 13.99 9.36
N GLU A 249 -23.95 13.40 9.11
CA GLU A 249 -24.42 12.20 9.80
C GLU A 249 -23.59 10.97 9.45
N LEU A 250 -23.25 10.81 8.17
CA LEU A 250 -22.37 9.74 7.69
C LEU A 250 -20.99 9.82 8.36
N LEU A 251 -20.43 11.03 8.44
CA LEU A 251 -19.14 11.26 9.07
C LEU A 251 -19.18 10.94 10.57
N GLU A 252 -20.21 11.38 11.29
CA GLU A 252 -20.33 11.14 12.72
C GLU A 252 -20.43 9.65 13.05
N ARG A 253 -21.16 8.87 12.24
CA ARG A 253 -21.23 7.40 12.37
C ARG A 253 -19.93 6.72 11.95
N GLY A 254 -19.21 7.27 10.97
CA GLY A 254 -18.00 6.66 10.38
C GLY A 254 -16.64 7.16 10.90
N LYS A 255 -16.61 8.10 11.85
CA LYS A 255 -15.36 8.78 12.28
C LYS A 255 -14.28 7.88 12.86
N ASN A 256 -14.62 6.68 13.32
CA ASN A 256 -13.71 5.72 13.93
C ASN A 256 -13.84 4.30 13.34
N PRO A 257 -12.83 3.42 13.52
CA PRO A 257 -12.84 2.09 12.92
C PRO A 257 -14.06 1.25 13.29
N SER A 258 -14.49 1.31 14.55
CA SER A 258 -15.67 0.59 15.04
C SER A 258 -16.96 1.08 14.38
N GLY A 259 -17.12 2.39 14.21
CA GLY A 259 -18.28 2.98 13.54
C GLY A 259 -18.34 2.64 12.06
N ARG A 260 -17.18 2.61 11.38
CA ARG A 260 -17.11 2.11 9.99
C ARG A 260 -17.48 0.63 9.88
N GLN A 261 -17.07 -0.21 10.83
CA GLN A 261 -17.47 -1.61 10.86
C GLN A 261 -18.98 -1.78 11.07
N ALA A 262 -19.61 -0.94 11.91
CA ALA A 262 -21.06 -0.92 12.04
C ALA A 262 -21.75 -0.52 10.72
N LEU A 263 -21.25 0.53 10.06
CA LEU A 263 -21.76 0.96 8.75
C LEU A 263 -21.61 -0.10 7.65
N VAL A 264 -20.56 -0.93 7.70
CA VAL A 264 -20.39 -2.07 6.77
C VAL A 264 -21.53 -3.08 6.92
N ALA A 265 -21.92 -3.39 8.15
CA ALA A 265 -23.03 -4.28 8.44
C ALA A 265 -24.38 -3.65 8.05
N ASP A 266 -24.60 -2.38 8.41
CA ASP A 266 -25.87 -1.69 8.19
C ASP A 266 -26.16 -1.39 6.71
N LEU A 267 -25.12 -1.06 5.94
CA LEU A 267 -25.25 -0.70 4.52
C LEU A 267 -25.04 -1.90 3.58
N GLU A 268 -24.60 -3.04 4.11
CA GLU A 268 -24.18 -4.20 3.31
C GLU A 268 -23.20 -3.79 2.19
N LEU A 269 -22.23 -2.95 2.54
CA LEU A 269 -21.19 -2.44 1.63
C LEU A 269 -19.82 -2.95 2.06
N GLN A 270 -18.87 -2.99 1.14
CA GLN A 270 -17.50 -3.40 1.48
C GLN A 270 -16.84 -2.34 2.38
N SER A 271 -15.95 -2.77 3.29
CA SER A 271 -15.19 -1.88 4.20
C SER A 271 -14.52 -0.72 3.48
N LYS A 272 -14.04 -0.96 2.26
CA LYS A 272 -13.41 0.07 1.42
C LYS A 272 -14.40 1.10 0.91
N GLU A 273 -15.58 0.66 0.46
CA GLU A 273 -16.63 1.56 -0.03
C GLU A 273 -17.09 2.47 1.09
N VAL A 274 -17.33 1.91 2.28
CA VAL A 274 -17.67 2.70 3.48
C VAL A 274 -16.57 3.69 3.83
N LEU A 275 -15.29 3.28 3.79
CA LEU A 275 -14.18 4.19 4.05
C LEU A 275 -14.15 5.35 3.04
N THR A 276 -14.31 5.06 1.75
CA THR A 276 -14.37 6.08 0.70
C THR A 276 -15.54 7.05 0.92
N LEU A 277 -16.72 6.54 1.27
CA LEU A 277 -17.90 7.35 1.55
C LEU A 277 -17.71 8.28 2.75
N VAL A 278 -17.11 7.78 3.82
CA VAL A 278 -16.80 8.58 5.02
C VAL A 278 -15.71 9.61 4.72
N ASN A 279 -14.72 9.28 3.89
CA ASN A 279 -13.69 10.22 3.44
C ASN A 279 -14.30 11.35 2.59
N TYR A 280 -15.24 11.04 1.70
CA TYR A 280 -15.98 12.06 0.96
C TYR A 280 -16.77 12.96 1.92
N ALA A 281 -17.42 12.38 2.93
CA ALA A 281 -18.14 13.13 3.94
C ALA A 281 -17.21 14.05 4.76
N ASP A 282 -15.98 13.61 5.08
CA ASP A 282 -14.96 14.46 5.72
C ASP A 282 -14.53 15.63 4.80
N LEU A 283 -14.34 15.37 3.50
CA LEU A 283 -14.04 16.42 2.51
C LEU A 283 -15.19 17.43 2.35
N CYS A 284 -16.45 16.98 2.41
CA CYS A 284 -17.64 17.84 2.32
C CYS A 284 -17.78 18.84 3.49
N ARG A 285 -16.97 18.72 4.56
CA ARG A 285 -16.89 19.73 5.62
C ARG A 285 -16.34 21.07 5.14
N ILE A 286 -15.59 21.06 4.04
CA ILE A 286 -14.99 22.24 3.44
C ILE A 286 -16.02 22.92 2.55
N THR A 287 -16.17 24.23 2.74
CA THR A 287 -17.16 25.03 2.02
C THR A 287 -16.97 24.92 0.51
N GLY A 288 -18.03 24.50 -0.19
CA GLY A 288 -18.03 24.34 -1.64
C GLY A 288 -17.47 23.01 -2.13
N ILE A 289 -17.14 22.05 -1.27
CA ILE A 289 -16.90 20.66 -1.69
C ILE A 289 -18.20 19.87 -1.54
N SER A 290 -18.79 19.47 -2.67
CA SER A 290 -19.88 18.49 -2.70
C SER A 290 -19.34 17.09 -2.94
N VAL A 291 -20.17 16.06 -2.79
CA VAL A 291 -19.79 14.66 -3.06
C VAL A 291 -19.21 14.48 -4.48
N LYS A 292 -19.76 15.18 -5.50
CA LYS A 292 -19.21 15.19 -6.87
C LYS A 292 -17.80 15.79 -6.95
N ARG A 293 -17.52 16.81 -6.13
CA ARG A 293 -16.20 17.44 -6.07
C ARG A 293 -15.23 16.59 -5.26
N ALA A 294 -15.68 15.93 -4.20
CA ALA A 294 -14.91 14.95 -3.43
C ALA A 294 -14.49 13.75 -4.30
N SER A 295 -15.39 13.20 -5.11
CA SER A 295 -15.05 12.11 -6.04
C SER A 295 -14.05 12.56 -7.14
N LEU A 296 -14.15 13.80 -7.61
CA LEU A 296 -13.16 14.37 -8.53
C LEU A 296 -11.79 14.58 -7.85
N LEU A 297 -11.77 14.99 -6.57
CA LEU A 297 -10.54 15.13 -5.79
C LEU A 297 -9.86 13.78 -5.58
N GLU A 298 -10.63 12.72 -5.27
CA GLU A 298 -10.09 11.36 -5.16
C GLU A 298 -9.54 10.89 -6.51
N ALA A 299 -10.23 11.15 -7.61
CA ALA A 299 -9.72 10.86 -8.95
C ALA A 299 -8.46 11.69 -9.30
N ALA A 300 -8.29 12.87 -8.69
CA ALA A 300 -7.06 13.66 -8.71
C ALA A 300 -6.02 13.20 -7.66
N GLY A 301 -6.30 12.10 -6.94
CA GLY A 301 -5.44 11.50 -5.92
C GLY A 301 -5.33 12.37 -4.67
N VAL A 302 -6.45 12.91 -4.20
CA VAL A 302 -6.63 13.56 -2.89
C VAL A 302 -7.90 12.98 -2.27
N ASP A 303 -7.76 12.10 -1.29
CA ASP A 303 -8.87 11.37 -0.68
C ASP A 303 -9.27 11.89 0.70
N THR A 304 -8.40 12.64 1.39
CA THR A 304 -8.62 13.08 2.77
C THR A 304 -8.31 14.57 2.99
N VAL A 305 -8.90 15.16 4.03
CA VAL A 305 -8.67 16.57 4.42
C VAL A 305 -7.19 16.87 4.72
N PRO A 306 -6.45 16.01 5.46
CA PRO A 306 -5.02 16.24 5.69
C PRO A 306 -4.19 16.23 4.40
N GLU A 307 -4.52 15.35 3.44
CA GLU A 307 -3.84 15.34 2.14
C GLU A 307 -4.11 16.63 1.37
N LEU A 308 -5.37 17.09 1.34
CA LEU A 308 -5.76 18.33 0.67
C LEU A 308 -5.00 19.53 1.25
N ALA A 309 -4.87 19.60 2.58
CA ALA A 309 -4.16 20.67 3.28
C ALA A 309 -2.67 20.78 2.88
N GLN A 310 -2.06 19.70 2.40
CA GLN A 310 -0.65 19.66 2.00
C GLN A 310 -0.41 19.95 0.52
N ARG A 311 -1.45 20.05 -0.32
CA ARG A 311 -1.29 20.23 -1.76
C ARG A 311 -0.91 21.65 -2.15
N ASN A 312 -0.22 21.76 -3.29
CA ASN A 312 -0.02 23.03 -3.98
C ASN A 312 -1.27 23.38 -4.81
N PRO A 313 -1.90 24.56 -4.63
CA PRO A 313 -3.13 24.92 -5.34
C PRO A 313 -3.02 24.92 -6.86
N ALA A 314 -1.88 25.38 -7.42
CA ALA A 314 -1.69 25.44 -8.86
C ALA A 314 -1.58 24.02 -9.46
N HIS A 315 -0.77 23.16 -8.84
CA HIS A 315 -0.60 21.79 -9.32
C HIS A 315 -1.87 20.95 -9.17
N LEU A 316 -2.62 21.15 -8.07
CA LEU A 316 -3.88 20.45 -7.84
C LEU A 316 -4.93 20.88 -8.88
N PHE A 317 -5.06 22.17 -9.16
CA PHE A 317 -5.96 22.68 -10.19
C PHE A 317 -5.65 22.08 -11.57
N ASP A 318 -4.37 22.05 -11.98
CA ASP A 318 -3.97 21.46 -13.25
C ASP A 318 -4.28 19.96 -13.31
N LYS A 319 -4.11 19.24 -12.20
CA LYS A 319 -4.45 17.82 -12.11
C LYS A 319 -5.96 17.58 -12.18
N ILE A 320 -6.76 18.35 -11.45
CA ILE A 320 -8.23 18.33 -11.51
C ILE A 320 -8.70 18.58 -12.95
N LYS A 321 -8.14 19.60 -13.62
CA LYS A 321 -8.48 19.90 -15.03
C LYS A 321 -8.17 18.71 -15.94
N LYS A 322 -6.98 18.13 -15.83
CA LYS A 322 -6.57 16.94 -16.63
C LYS A 322 -7.50 15.74 -16.38
N VAL A 323 -7.86 15.47 -15.13
CA VAL A 323 -8.76 14.37 -14.77
C VAL A 323 -10.16 14.63 -15.33
N ASN A 324 -10.68 15.84 -15.18
CA ASN A 324 -12.02 16.17 -15.68
C ASN A 324 -12.10 16.17 -17.22
N THR A 325 -11.04 16.57 -17.93
CA THR A 325 -11.00 16.44 -19.40
C THR A 325 -11.10 14.98 -19.84
N LYS A 326 -10.49 14.05 -19.09
CA LYS A 326 -10.52 12.62 -19.39
C LYS A 326 -11.83 11.94 -19.00
N LYS A 327 -12.32 12.21 -17.79
CA LYS A 327 -13.44 11.50 -17.17
C LYS A 327 -14.79 12.23 -17.26
N LYS A 328 -14.79 13.53 -17.63
CA LYS A 328 -15.99 14.39 -17.76
C LYS A 328 -16.91 14.32 -16.53
N MET A 329 -16.33 14.39 -15.33
CA MET A 329 -17.07 14.20 -14.07
C MET A 329 -17.89 15.42 -13.67
N LEU A 330 -17.40 16.62 -13.96
CA LEU A 330 -18.08 17.89 -13.71
C LEU A 330 -18.31 18.66 -15.00
N GLN A 331 -19.53 19.18 -15.15
CA GLN A 331 -19.86 20.14 -16.20
C GLN A 331 -19.19 21.50 -15.94
N GLN A 332 -19.20 21.95 -14.68
CA GLN A 332 -18.54 23.18 -14.25
C GLN A 332 -17.34 22.86 -13.36
N LEU A 333 -16.15 23.18 -13.85
CA LEU A 333 -14.91 23.03 -13.09
C LEU A 333 -14.81 24.09 -11.99
N PRO A 334 -14.25 23.74 -10.81
CA PRO A 334 -13.91 24.72 -9.79
C PRO A 334 -12.85 25.68 -10.34
N SER A 335 -12.88 26.93 -9.88
CA SER A 335 -11.87 27.92 -10.22
C SER A 335 -10.55 27.64 -9.49
N LYS A 336 -9.45 28.24 -9.95
CA LYS A 336 -8.16 28.17 -9.23
C LYS A 336 -8.26 28.80 -7.82
N GLN A 337 -9.13 29.79 -7.65
CA GLN A 337 -9.40 30.43 -6.36
C GLN A 337 -10.18 29.48 -5.43
N ASP A 338 -11.15 28.73 -5.95
CA ASP A 338 -11.91 27.75 -5.18
C ASP A 338 -10.97 26.68 -4.61
N VAL A 339 -10.08 26.13 -5.45
CA VAL A 339 -9.08 25.12 -5.02
C VAL A 339 -8.14 25.69 -3.96
N ALA A 340 -7.73 26.96 -4.10
CA ALA A 340 -6.90 27.63 -3.09
C ALA A 340 -7.65 27.84 -1.76
N ALA A 341 -8.93 28.21 -1.83
CA ALA A 341 -9.80 28.36 -0.67
C ALA A 341 -9.99 27.02 0.07
N TRP A 342 -10.24 25.94 -0.67
CA TRP A 342 -10.37 24.59 -0.11
C TRP A 342 -9.12 24.16 0.67
N ILE A 343 -7.93 24.38 0.10
CA ILE A 343 -6.66 24.07 0.77
C ILE A 343 -6.48 24.93 2.02
N ALA A 344 -6.84 26.22 1.97
CA ALA A 344 -6.72 27.13 3.10
C ALA A 344 -7.67 26.76 4.26
N GLU A 345 -8.88 26.30 3.94
CA GLU A 345 -9.86 25.81 4.92
C GLU A 345 -9.46 24.45 5.48
N ALA A 346 -9.00 23.51 4.64
CA ALA A 346 -8.48 22.21 5.05
C ALA A 346 -7.35 22.32 6.10
N LYS A 347 -6.49 23.34 5.98
CA LYS A 347 -5.41 23.61 6.95
C LYS A 347 -5.91 24.05 8.33
N LYS A 348 -7.12 24.61 8.41
CA LYS A 348 -7.71 25.12 9.66
C LYS A 348 -8.63 24.09 10.33
N LEU A 349 -9.11 23.10 9.58
CA LEU A 349 -10.03 22.11 10.10
C LEU A 349 -9.32 21.10 11.03
N PRO A 350 -9.91 20.77 12.19
CA PRO A 350 -9.41 19.69 13.02
C PRO A 350 -9.65 18.34 12.32
N ARG A 351 -8.76 17.39 12.61
CA ARG A 351 -8.90 16.00 12.15
C ARG A 351 -10.15 15.38 12.76
N ALA A 352 -11.12 15.01 11.93
CA ALA A 352 -12.34 14.34 12.39
C ALA A 352 -12.20 12.82 12.38
N MET A 353 -11.46 12.26 11.42
CA MET A 353 -11.33 10.81 11.27
C MET A 353 -10.14 10.22 12.03
N THR A 354 -10.42 9.12 12.71
CA THR A 354 -9.44 8.21 13.32
C THR A 354 -9.35 6.95 12.47
N TYR A 355 -8.11 6.50 12.24
CA TYR A 355 -7.76 5.42 11.33
C TYR A 355 -7.30 4.20 12.10
#